data_AF-A0A6L4B4F9-F1
#
_entry.id   AF-A0A6L4B4F9-F1
#
_cell.length_a   1.000
_cell.length_b   1.000
_cell.length_c   1.000
_cell.angle_alpha   90.00
_cell.angle_beta   90.00
_cell.angle_gamma   90.00
#
_symmetry.space_group_name_H-M   'P 1'
#
loop_
_entity.id
_entity.type
_entity.pdbx_description
1 polymer ?
#
loop_
_entity_poly.entity_id
_entity_poly.type
_entity_poly.pdbx_seq_one_letter_code
_entity_poly.pdbx_strand_id
1 'polypeptide(L)' 'MSKKSASTARTPMTPSAAARIHSAQARAGNGQVTSRSFAARAQRAAASNTPSKKA' A
#
# COMPACT_ATOMS: atom_id res chain seq x y z
N MET A 1 13.10 4.41 30.00
CA MET A 1 13.66 5.06 28.78
C MET A 1 13.25 4.23 27.57
N SER A 2 12.17 4.62 26.89
CA SER A 2 11.74 3.95 25.65
C SER A 2 12.71 4.34 24.53
N LYS A 3 13.52 3.40 24.05
CA LYS A 3 14.43 3.64 22.93
C LYS A 3 13.57 4.00 21.71
N LYS A 4 13.58 5.27 21.32
CA LYS A 4 13.06 5.75 20.05
C LYS A 4 13.90 5.12 18.95
N SER A 5 13.47 3.96 18.44
CA SER A 5 14.08 3.34 17.28
C SER A 5 14.07 4.36 16.15
N ALA A 6 15.26 4.72 15.67
CA ALA A 6 15.44 5.60 14.52
C ALA A 6 14.52 5.12 13.39
N SER A 7 13.68 6.01 12.85
CA SER A 7 12.80 5.65 11.75
C SER A 7 13.67 5.32 10.53
N THR A 8 13.95 4.04 10.30
CA THR A 8 14.41 3.56 9.00
C THR A 8 13.53 4.22 7.95
N ALA A 9 14.14 4.92 6.99
CA ALA A 9 13.41 5.62 5.94
C ALA A 9 12.38 4.66 5.33
N ARG A 10 11.10 4.88 5.62
CA ARG A 10 10.03 4.00 5.14
C ARG A 10 9.83 4.34 3.67
N THR A 11 10.15 3.41 2.79
CA THR A 11 9.86 3.58 1.37
C THR A 11 8.34 3.75 1.19
N PRO A 12 7.88 4.87 0.61
CA PRO A 12 6.45 5.07 0.39
C PRO A 12 5.93 4.00 -0.57
N MET A 13 4.72 3.51 -0.30
CA MET A 13 4.00 2.63 -1.23
C MET A 13 3.75 3.40 -2.53
N THR A 14 4.20 2.85 -3.66
CA THR A 14 4.00 3.46 -4.98
C THR A 14 2.78 2.88 -5.69
N PRO A 15 2.16 3.62 -6.64
CA PRO A 15 1.05 3.10 -7.44
C PRO A 15 1.40 1.82 -8.21
N SER A 16 2.63 1.74 -8.75
CA SER A 16 3.13 0.54 -9.46
C SER A 16 3.25 -0.67 -8.54
N ALA A 17 3.79 -0.49 -7.33
CA ALA A 17 3.83 -1.55 -6.32
C ALA A 17 2.42 -2.02 -5.91
N ALA A 18 1.50 -1.08 -5.69
CA ALA A 18 0.12 -1.41 -5.36
C ALA A 18 -0.59 -2.17 -6.50
N ALA A 19 -0.35 -1.82 -7.77
CA ALA A 19 -0.90 -2.54 -8.92
C ALA A 19 -0.42 -3.99 -8.99
N ARG A 20 0.87 -4.23 -8.71
CA ARG A 20 1.44 -5.59 -8.63
C ARG A 20 0.83 -6.40 -7.49
N ILE A 21 0.63 -5.79 -6.33
CA ILE A 21 0.00 -6.45 -5.18
C ILE A 21 -1.47 -6.78 -5.49
N HIS A 22 -2.18 -5.84 -6.13
CA HIS A 22 -3.57 -6.04 -6.53
C HIS A 22 -3.72 -7.17 -7.55
N SER A 23 -2.88 -7.20 -8.59
CA SER A 23 -2.95 -8.25 -9.61
C SER A 23 -2.65 -9.64 -9.05
N ALA A 24 -1.67 -9.76 -8.16
CA ALA A 24 -1.36 -11.02 -7.49
C ALA A 24 -2.57 -11.53 -6.67
N GLN A 25 -3.20 -10.65 -5.89
CA GLN A 25 -4.36 -11.02 -5.08
C GLN A 25 -5.57 -11.36 -5.95
N ALA A 26 -5.85 -10.57 -6.98
CA ALA A 26 -6.96 -10.83 -7.91
C ALA A 26 -6.78 -12.19 -8.61
N ARG A 27 -5.57 -12.54 -9.05
CA ARG A 27 -5.30 -13.86 -9.64
C ARG A 27 -5.53 -15.00 -8.65
N ALA A 28 -5.15 -14.81 -7.39
CA ALA A 28 -5.39 -15.81 -6.34
C ALA A 28 -6.87 -15.90 -5.92
N GLY A 29 -7.62 -14.80 -6.06
CA GLY A 29 -9.01 -14.67 -5.59
C GLY A 29 -10.06 -14.73 -6.69
N ASN A 30 -9.78 -15.33 -7.86
CA ASN A 30 -10.72 -15.39 -9.00
C ASN A 30 -11.24 -14.00 -9.43
N GLY A 31 -10.35 -13.02 -9.46
CA GLY A 31 -10.65 -11.61 -9.76
C GLY A 31 -11.07 -10.78 -8.55
N GLN A 32 -11.21 -11.38 -7.37
CA GLN A 32 -11.67 -10.69 -6.16
C GLN A 32 -10.52 -10.24 -5.25
N VAL A 33 -10.67 -9.04 -4.70
CA VAL A 33 -9.78 -8.50 -3.66
C VAL A 33 -10.62 -8.16 -2.44
N THR A 34 -10.39 -8.89 -1.34
CA THR A 34 -11.17 -8.67 -0.12
C THR A 34 -10.79 -7.34 0.56
N SER A 35 -11.77 -6.63 1.12
CA SER A 35 -11.58 -5.31 1.74
C SER A 35 -10.59 -5.28 2.93
N ARG A 36 -10.39 -6.42 3.60
CA ARG A 36 -9.42 -6.57 4.71
C ARG A 36 -8.09 -7.22 4.29
N SER A 37 -7.87 -7.41 2.98
CA SER A 37 -6.62 -7.96 2.45
C SER A 37 -5.46 -6.97 2.54
N PHE A 38 -4.25 -7.50 2.36
CA PHE A 38 -3.06 -6.68 2.17
C PHE A 38 -3.15 -5.79 0.92
N ALA A 39 -3.73 -6.27 -0.18
CA ALA A 39 -3.92 -5.48 -1.40
C ALA A 39 -4.78 -4.23 -1.16
N ALA A 40 -5.89 -4.37 -0.44
CA ALA A 40 -6.72 -3.22 -0.06
C ALA A 40 -5.94 -2.20 0.79
N ARG A 41 -5.07 -2.65 1.69
CA ARG A 41 -4.18 -1.76 2.46
C ARG A 41 -3.12 -1.09 1.59
N ALA A 42 -2.54 -1.82 0.63
CA ALA A 42 -1.54 -1.28 -0.28
C ALA A 42 -2.13 -0.21 -1.21
N GLN A 43 -3.33 -0.43 -1.73
CA GLN A 43 -4.06 0.57 -2.52
C GLN A 43 -4.34 1.84 -1.71
N ARG A 44 -4.83 1.69 -0.47
CA ARG A 44 -5.03 2.83 0.44
C ARG A 44 -3.73 3.59 0.69
N ALA A 45 -2.63 2.87 0.96
CA ALA A 45 -1.33 3.49 1.17
C ALA A 45 -0.84 4.23 -0.08
N ALA A 46 -0.96 3.65 -1.28
CA ALA A 46 -0.59 4.33 -2.53
C ALA A 46 -1.44 5.58 -2.78
N ALA A 47 -2.75 5.53 -2.50
CA ALA A 47 -3.65 6.68 -2.61
C ALA A 47 -3.29 7.78 -1.59
N SER A 48 -2.98 7.41 -0.34
CA SER A 48 -2.57 8.37 0.69
C SER A 48 -1.15 8.92 0.48
N ASN A 49 -0.28 8.20 -0.23
CA ASN A 49 1.06 8.65 -0.62
C ASN A 49 1.08 9.41 -1.94
N THR A 50 -0.09 9.64 -2.57
CA THR A 50 -0.16 10.67 -3.60
C THR A 50 0.24 11.99 -2.93
N PRO A 51 1.25 12.72 -3.45
CA PRO A 51 1.49 14.06 -2.96
C PRO A 51 0.15 14.78 -3.14
N SER A 52 -0.41 15.25 -2.03
CA SER A 52 -1.59 16.10 -2.01
C SER A 52 -1.55 16.97 -3.26
N LYS A 53 -2.52 16.81 -4.18
CA LYS A 53 -2.85 17.89 -5.09
C LYS A 53 -3.19 19.09 -4.17
N LYS A 54 -2.19 19.92 -3.88
CA LYS A 54 -2.42 21.36 -3.80
C LYS A 54 -2.64 21.75 -5.25
N ALA A 55 -3.89 21.75 -5.67
CA ALA A 55 -4.40 22.59 -6.74
C ALA A 55 -5.14 23.74 -6.05
#